data_AF-A0A941A801-F1
#
_entry.id   AF-A0A941A801-F1
#
_cell.length_a   1.000
_cell.length_b   1.000
_cell.length_c   1.000
_cell.angle_alpha   90.00
_cell.angle_beta   90.00
_cell.angle_gamma   90.00
#
_symmetry.space_group_name_H-M   'P 1'
#
loop_
_entity.id
_entity.type
_entity.pdbx_description
1 polymer ?
#
loop_
_entity_poly.entity_id
_entity_poly.type
_entity_poly.pdbx_seq_one_letter_code
_entity_poly.pdbx_strand_id
1 'polypeptide(L)'
;HFSREFGSDSRVTVRLGLFRHWYYVPLLGLFGPEKFIGHVRQNDDDGAPLSVAEYLEYTEILDNFDPKPTLREWFRAATEDEEFRLRLELAYRLGQAGREPNSSVCLYVLKDSNNT
;
A
#
# COMPACT_ATOMS: atom_id res chain seq x y z
N HIS A 1 4.28 -6.40 9.27
CA HIS A 1 5.62 -6.51 8.67
C HIS A 1 5.54 -5.80 7.31
N PHE A 2 6.08 -4.57 7.16
CA PHE A 2 6.22 -3.97 5.83
C PHE A 2 7.32 -4.76 5.13
N SER A 3 6.95 -5.82 4.39
CA SER A 3 7.96 -6.69 3.82
C SER A 3 8.77 -5.89 2.80
N ARG A 4 10.09 -5.73 3.03
CA ARG A 4 11.03 -5.22 2.01
C ARG A 4 10.97 -6.03 0.70
N GLU A 5 10.29 -7.17 0.70
CA GLU A 5 10.22 -8.13 -0.39
C GLU A 5 9.24 -7.75 -1.51
N PHE A 6 8.28 -6.84 -1.29
CA PHE A 6 7.28 -6.53 -2.34
C PHE A 6 7.90 -5.84 -3.57
N GLY A 7 9.06 -5.19 -3.40
CA GLY A 7 9.82 -4.60 -4.50
C GLY A 7 10.85 -5.55 -5.13
N SER A 8 11.13 -6.70 -4.52
CA SER A 8 12.18 -7.62 -4.99
C SER A 8 11.69 -8.73 -5.92
N ASP A 9 10.41 -9.12 -5.83
CA ASP A 9 9.83 -10.07 -6.78
C ASP A 9 9.35 -9.33 -8.04
N SER A 10 10.03 -9.55 -9.16
CA SER A 10 9.74 -8.87 -10.43
C SER A 10 8.28 -9.02 -10.88
N ARG A 11 7.59 -10.10 -10.50
CA ARG A 11 6.17 -10.34 -10.82
C ARG A 11 5.23 -9.43 -10.03
N VAL A 12 5.63 -8.97 -8.85
CA VAL A 12 4.91 -7.96 -8.07
C VAL A 12 5.33 -6.57 -8.51
N THR A 13 6.62 -6.37 -8.80
CA THR A 13 7.16 -5.09 -9.28
C THR A 13 6.42 -4.58 -10.51
N VAL A 14 6.04 -5.46 -11.44
CA VAL A 14 5.26 -5.05 -12.62
C VAL A 14 3.86 -4.53 -12.31
N ARG A 15 3.32 -4.87 -11.13
CA ARG A 15 1.95 -4.54 -10.71
C ARG A 15 1.88 -3.35 -9.76
N LEU A 16 3.01 -2.79 -9.32
CA LEU A 16 3.02 -1.69 -8.34
C LEU A 16 2.18 -0.47 -8.77
N GLY A 17 2.13 -0.18 -10.08
CA GLY A 17 1.30 0.92 -10.61
C GLY A 17 -0.21 0.66 -10.61
N LEU A 18 -0.66 -0.57 -10.33
CA LEU A 18 -2.07 -0.92 -10.24
C LEU A 18 -2.66 -0.59 -8.87
N PHE A 19 -1.82 -0.53 -7.82
CA PHE A 19 -2.32 -0.30 -6.47
C PHE A 19 -2.79 1.14 -6.29
N ARG A 20 -4.05 1.29 -5.88
CA ARG A 20 -4.68 2.57 -5.59
C ARG A 20 -4.39 3.06 -4.18
N HIS A 21 -4.44 2.19 -3.17
CA HIS A 21 -4.24 2.59 -1.78
C HIS A 21 -2.81 2.29 -1.31
N TRP A 22 -2.11 3.33 -0.87
CA TRP A 22 -0.75 3.26 -0.35
C TRP A 22 -0.64 3.87 1.04
N TYR A 23 0.08 3.18 1.91
CA TYR A 23 0.28 3.57 3.30
C TYR A 23 1.73 3.95 3.52
N TYR A 24 1.92 5.12 4.12
CA TYR A 24 3.22 5.71 4.42
C TYR A 24 3.48 5.71 5.94
N VAL A 25 4.67 5.25 6.31
CA VAL A 25 5.16 5.26 7.70
C VAL A 25 6.30 6.29 7.79
N PRO A 26 6.06 7.51 8.31
CA PRO A 26 7.04 8.60 8.31
C PRO A 26 8.36 8.26 8.99
N LEU A 27 8.29 7.62 10.16
CA LEU A 27 9.48 7.25 10.96
C LEU A 27 10.42 6.29 10.22
N LEU A 28 9.89 5.52 9.28
CA LEU A 28 10.67 4.55 8.51
C LEU A 28 10.97 5.02 7.09
N GLY A 29 10.32 6.10 6.62
CA GLY A 29 10.37 6.51 5.22
C GLY A 29 9.95 5.37 4.29
N LEU A 30 8.90 4.63 4.64
CA LEU A 30 8.43 3.46 3.89
C LEU A 30 7.03 3.65 3.36
N PHE A 31 6.85 3.21 2.12
CA PHE A 31 5.55 2.99 1.51
C PHE A 31 5.25 1.51 1.46
N GLY A 32 3.96 1.18 1.44
CA GLY A 32 3.55 -0.13 1.02
C GLY A 32 2.09 -0.11 0.57
N PRO A 33 1.72 -1.01 -0.35
CA PRO A 33 0.36 -1.09 -0.84
C PRO A 33 -0.53 -1.78 0.20
N GLU A 34 -1.82 -1.41 0.22
CA GLU A 34 -2.82 -1.97 1.13
C GLU A 34 -2.78 -3.51 1.24
N LYS A 35 -2.66 -4.19 0.08
CA LYS A 35 -2.64 -5.65 -0.03
C LYS A 35 -1.59 -6.34 0.85
N PHE A 36 -0.51 -5.64 1.19
CA PHE A 36 0.62 -6.17 1.97
C PHE A 36 0.70 -5.59 3.39
N ILE A 37 -0.28 -4.77 3.79
CA ILE A 37 -0.29 -4.09 5.10
C ILE A 37 -1.58 -4.42 5.87
N GLY A 38 -2.68 -4.80 5.21
CA GLY A 38 -3.85 -5.39 5.85
C GLY A 38 -5.06 -5.60 4.91
N HIS A 39 -5.66 -6.81 4.99
CA HIS A 39 -6.89 -7.34 4.34
C HIS A 39 -6.94 -7.51 2.79
N VAL A 40 -7.61 -8.53 2.23
CA VAL A 40 -8.96 -9.12 2.51
C VAL A 40 -8.98 -10.65 2.37
N ARG A 41 -9.49 -11.38 3.39
CA ARG A 41 -10.27 -12.62 3.17
C ARG A 41 -11.75 -12.27 3.31
N GLN A 42 -12.58 -12.82 2.42
CA GLN A 42 -14.01 -12.50 2.31
C GLN A 42 -14.85 -12.88 3.54
N ASN A 43 -14.31 -13.69 4.46
CA ASN A 43 -14.97 -14.12 5.69
C ASN A 43 -13.92 -14.15 6.80
N ASP A 44 -14.32 -13.71 7.99
CA ASP A 44 -13.62 -13.71 9.29
C ASP A 44 -12.78 -12.49 9.67
N ASP A 45 -13.06 -12.04 10.89
CA ASP A 45 -12.70 -10.80 11.60
C ASP A 45 -11.21 -10.61 11.93
N ASP A 46 -10.29 -11.33 11.28
CA ASP A 46 -8.84 -11.19 11.52
C ASP A 46 -8.06 -11.24 10.20
N GLY A 47 -7.83 -10.08 9.58
CA GLY A 47 -7.09 -9.97 8.33
C GLY A 47 -5.60 -9.93 8.52
N ALA A 48 -4.94 -11.05 8.28
CA ALA A 48 -3.51 -11.05 8.06
C ALA A 48 -3.14 -10.34 6.74
N PRO A 49 -1.99 -9.64 6.67
CA PRO A 49 -1.42 -9.19 5.40
C PRO A 49 -1.16 -10.37 4.46
N LEU A 50 -1.42 -10.20 3.15
CA LEU A 50 -1.08 -11.22 2.17
C LEU A 50 0.44 -11.33 2.03
N SER A 51 0.95 -12.56 1.94
CA SER A 51 2.28 -12.81 1.40
C SER A 51 2.33 -12.53 -0.11
N VAL A 52 3.54 -12.35 -0.64
CA VAL A 52 3.76 -12.24 -2.09
C VAL A 52 3.22 -13.46 -2.84
N ALA A 53 3.40 -14.66 -2.28
CA ALA A 53 2.93 -15.90 -2.90
C ALA A 53 1.40 -15.94 -3.00
N GLU A 54 0.69 -15.59 -1.92
CA GLU A 54 -0.78 -15.55 -1.92
C GLU A 54 -1.32 -14.47 -2.86
N TYR A 55 -0.70 -13.28 -2.87
CA TYR A 55 -1.12 -12.24 -3.82
C TYR A 55 -0.96 -12.72 -5.27
N LEU A 56 0.16 -13.37 -5.59
CA LEU A 56 0.44 -13.87 -6.93
C LEU A 56 -0.50 -15.01 -7.37
N GLU A 57 -0.99 -15.83 -6.44
CA GLU A 57 -1.95 -16.89 -6.72
C GLU A 57 -3.32 -16.34 -7.15
N TYR A 58 -3.73 -15.18 -6.61
CA TYR A 58 -5.06 -14.62 -6.81
C TYR A 58 -5.07 -13.28 -7.56
N THR A 59 -4.04 -12.95 -8.36
CA THR A 59 -3.89 -11.61 -8.96
C THR A 59 -5.08 -11.16 -9.82
N GLU A 60 -5.69 -12.08 -10.57
CA GLU A 60 -6.80 -11.74 -11.49
C GLU A 60 -8.01 -11.18 -10.73
N ILE A 61 -8.20 -11.65 -9.50
CA ILE A 61 -9.27 -11.23 -8.60
C ILE A 61 -8.81 -9.99 -7.81
N LEU A 62 -7.60 -10.04 -7.25
CA LEU A 62 -7.13 -9.05 -6.30
C LEU A 62 -6.76 -7.71 -6.93
N ASP A 63 -6.32 -7.67 -8.18
CA ASP A 63 -5.95 -6.41 -8.87
C ASP A 63 -7.17 -5.52 -9.13
N ASN A 64 -8.33 -6.13 -9.38
CA ASN A 64 -9.58 -5.41 -9.62
C ASN A 64 -10.34 -5.10 -8.32
N PHE A 65 -9.94 -5.72 -7.21
CA PHE A 65 -10.61 -5.53 -5.94
C PHE A 65 -10.02 -4.34 -5.18
N ASP A 66 -10.83 -3.29 -5.02
CA ASP A 66 -10.52 -2.23 -4.06
C ASP A 66 -10.73 -2.78 -2.66
N PRO A 67 -9.66 -2.98 -1.87
CA PRO A 67 -9.86 -3.39 -0.50
C PRO A 67 -10.59 -2.28 0.25
N LYS A 68 -11.40 -2.66 1.23
CA LYS A 68 -11.93 -1.67 2.15
C LYS A 68 -10.75 -1.12 2.95
N PRO A 69 -10.64 0.20 3.13
CA PRO A 69 -9.60 0.81 3.96
C PRO A 69 -9.75 0.31 5.38
N THR A 70 -9.00 -0.73 5.70
CA THR A 70 -9.14 -1.56 6.91
C THR A 70 -8.24 -1.09 8.03
N LEU A 71 -7.23 -0.28 7.72
CA LEU A 71 -6.26 0.23 8.68
C LEU A 71 -6.59 1.64 9.20
N ARG A 72 -7.88 2.04 9.19
CA ARG A 72 -8.32 3.39 9.61
C ARG A 72 -7.98 3.71 11.07
N GLU A 73 -7.77 2.70 11.91
CA GLU A 73 -7.39 2.88 13.30
C GLU A 73 -5.97 3.43 13.42
N TRP A 74 -5.04 2.94 12.59
CA TRP A 74 -3.62 3.31 12.64
C TRP A 74 -3.24 4.39 11.62
N PHE A 75 -3.97 4.51 10.51
CA PHE A 75 -3.64 5.44 9.44
C PHE A 75 -4.79 6.40 9.18
N ARG A 76 -4.44 7.63 8.79
CA ARG A 76 -5.38 8.65 8.30
C ARG A 76 -5.09 8.97 6.84
N ALA A 77 -6.04 9.56 6.13
CA ALA A 77 -5.75 10.13 4.82
C ALA A 77 -4.65 11.21 4.95
N ALA A 78 -3.78 11.31 3.96
CA ALA A 78 -2.85 12.42 3.83
C ALA A 78 -3.64 13.73 3.72
N THR A 79 -3.12 14.82 4.29
CA THR A 79 -3.60 16.17 3.97
C THR A 79 -3.21 16.53 2.54
N GLU A 80 -3.78 17.60 1.98
CA GLU A 80 -3.45 18.05 0.62
C GLU A 80 -1.95 18.34 0.45
N ASP A 81 -1.33 19.00 1.44
CA ASP A 81 0.11 19.28 1.46
C ASP A 81 0.96 18.00 1.54
N GLU A 82 0.53 17.04 2.35
CA GLU A 82 1.22 15.76 2.46
C GLU A 82 1.08 14.93 1.18
N GLU A 83 -0.11 14.93 0.58
CA GLU A 83 -0.42 14.14 -0.60
C GLU A 83 0.49 14.52 -1.77
N PHE A 84 0.67 15.82 -2.03
CA PHE A 84 1.58 16.28 -3.09
C PHE A 84 3.01 15.76 -2.88
N ARG A 85 3.55 15.96 -1.67
CA ARG A 85 4.92 15.53 -1.33
C ARG A 85 5.07 14.01 -1.41
N LEU A 86 4.13 13.28 -0.83
CA LEU A 86 4.17 11.82 -0.78
C LEU A 86 3.94 11.19 -2.15
N ARG A 87 3.16 11.83 -3.03
CA ARG A 87 2.98 11.38 -4.42
C ARG A 87 4.26 11.51 -5.22
N LEU A 88 5.01 12.60 -5.05
CA LEU A 88 6.34 12.75 -5.65
C LEU A 88 7.32 11.70 -5.11
N GLU A 89 7.31 11.46 -3.80
CA GLU A 89 8.18 10.46 -3.18
C GLU A 89 7.85 9.04 -3.65
N LEU A 90 6.56 8.70 -3.72
CA LEU A 90 6.10 7.42 -4.25
C LEU A 90 6.48 7.28 -5.73
N ALA A 91 6.29 8.32 -6.54
CA ALA A 91 6.69 8.31 -7.95
C ALA A 91 8.18 8.09 -8.12
N TYR A 92 9.02 8.76 -7.33
CA TYR A 92 10.47 8.53 -7.34
C TYR A 92 10.83 7.07 -7.03
N ARG A 93 10.20 6.48 -6.00
CA ARG A 93 10.45 5.09 -5.59
C ARG A 93 9.99 4.08 -6.64
N LEU A 94 8.79 4.27 -7.20
CA LEU A 94 8.26 3.43 -8.27
C LEU A 94 9.05 3.58 -9.57
N GLY A 95 9.57 4.79 -9.85
CA GLY A 95 10.39 5.08 -11.01
C GLY A 95 11.69 4.26 -11.05
N GLN A 96 12.27 3.94 -9.88
CA GLN A 96 13.42 3.01 -9.79
C GLN A 96 13.10 1.61 -10.32
N ALA A 97 11.82 1.25 -10.37
CA ALA A 97 11.31 -0.01 -10.90
C ALA A 97 10.66 0.13 -12.29
N GLY A 98 10.79 1.30 -12.93
CA GLY A 98 10.14 1.60 -14.22
C GLY A 98 8.61 1.68 -14.12
N ARG A 99 8.08 2.12 -12.97
CA ARG A 99 6.64 2.22 -12.69
C ARG A 99 6.26 3.63 -12.27
N GLU A 100 4.99 3.96 -12.45
CA GLU A 100 4.38 5.20 -11.98
C GLU A 100 3.24 4.89 -11.01
N PRO A 101 2.93 5.81 -10.08
CA PRO A 101 1.76 5.67 -9.23
C PRO A 101 0.48 5.65 -10.07
N ASN A 102 -0.53 4.95 -9.59
CA ASN A 102 -1.86 4.97 -10.20
C ASN A 102 -2.39 6.42 -10.30
N SER A 103 -3.12 6.75 -11.37
CA SER A 103 -3.72 8.09 -11.53
C SER A 103 -4.70 8.44 -10.41
N SER A 104 -5.35 7.43 -9.84
CA SER A 104 -6.35 7.52 -8.77
C SER A 104 -5.76 7.03 -7.43
N VAL A 105 -4.47 7.27 -7.21
CA VAL A 105 -3.79 6.88 -5.98
C VAL A 105 -4.37 7.62 -4.76
N CYS A 106 -4.58 6.89 -3.67
CA CYS A 106 -4.95 7.40 -2.36
C CYS A 106 -3.83 7.13 -1.37
N LEU A 107 -3.37 8.18 -0.69
CA LEU A 107 -2.25 8.11 0.24
C LEU A 107 -2.73 8.22 1.68
N TYR A 108 -2.25 7.31 2.53
CA TYR A 108 -2.53 7.28 3.95
C TYR A 108 -1.24 7.40 4.76
N VAL A 109 -1.29 8.10 5.88
CA VAL A 109 -0.14 8.36 6.76
C VAL A 109 -0.42 7.76 8.13
N LEU A 110 0.58 7.08 8.70
CA LEU A 110 0.50 6.55 10.06
C LEU A 110 0.20 7.70 11.04
N LYS A 111 -0.79 7.53 11.90
CA LYS A 111 -1.12 8.50 12.94
C LYS A 111 0.01 8.58 13.96
N ASP A 112 0.31 9.79 14.42
CA ASP A 112 1.20 9.97 15.57
C ASP A 112 0.55 9.36 16.81
N SER A 113 1.31 8.60 17.58
CA SER A 113 0.81 7.89 18.78
C SER A 113 0.45 8.81 19.96
N ASN A 114 0.40 10.13 19.77
CA ASN A 114 0.21 11.14 20.81
C ASN A 114 -1.19 11.77 20.80
N ASN A 115 -2.25 10.96 20.84
CA ASN A 115 -3.55 11.43 21.28
C ASN A 115 -4.28 10.30 22.00
N THR A 116 -3.98 10.16 23.29
CA THR A 116 -4.89 9.60 24.30
C THR A 116 -5.30 10.73 25.21
#